data_AF-A0A5N5ZA64-F1
#
_entry.id   AF-A0A5N5ZA64-F1
#
_cell.length_a   1.000
_cell.length_b   1.000
_cell.length_c   1.000
_cell.angle_alpha   90.00
_cell.angle_beta   90.00
_cell.angle_gamma   90.00
#
_symmetry.space_group_name_H-M   'P 1'
#
loop_
_entity.id
_entity.type
_entity.pdbx_description
1 polymer ?
#
loop_
_entity_poly.entity_id
_entity_poly.type
_entity_poly.pdbx_seq_one_letter_code
_entity_poly.pdbx_strand_id
1 'polypeptide(L)'
;MDVLNGNDPTLIWKYDKDGNERPLQEQLDRRKSDQEIAFRHIEWYSSNPLRSNALEREIAHKDRLNHLESIKADINRIEKLLKQ
;
A
#
# COMPACT_ATOMS: atom_id res chain seq x y z
N MET A 1 27.92 -28.69 -0.88
CA MET A 1 26.49 -28.39 -0.65
C MET A 1 26.14 -27.31 -1.63
N ASP A 2 25.53 -27.69 -2.74
CA ASP A 2 25.16 -26.78 -3.81
C ASP A 2 24.05 -25.84 -3.32
N VAL A 3 24.23 -24.55 -3.60
CA VAL A 3 23.30 -23.48 -3.29
C VAL A 3 22.08 -23.62 -4.20
N LEU A 4 21.11 -24.42 -3.78
CA LEU A 4 19.77 -24.46 -4.37
C LEU A 4 18.88 -23.52 -3.56
N ASN A 5 18.83 -22.25 -3.93
CA ASN A 5 17.68 -21.38 -3.66
C ASN A 5 17.84 -20.11 -4.49
N GLY A 6 16.86 -19.78 -5.34
CA GLY A 6 16.78 -18.41 -5.81
C GLY A 6 15.75 -18.12 -6.90
N ASN A 7 15.61 -18.99 -7.90
CA ASN A 7 14.76 -18.68 -9.03
C ASN A 7 13.61 -19.67 -9.13
N ASP A 8 12.58 -19.47 -8.30
CA ASP A 8 11.26 -19.91 -8.69
C ASP A 8 10.93 -19.15 -9.99
N PRO A 9 10.81 -19.82 -11.15
CA PRO A 9 10.60 -19.16 -12.44
C PRO A 9 9.27 -18.39 -12.50
N THR A 10 8.44 -18.48 -11.46
CA THR A 10 7.18 -17.74 -11.31
C THR A 10 7.29 -16.40 -10.57
N LEU A 11 8.44 -16.09 -9.95
CA LEU A 11 8.62 -14.82 -9.22
C LEU A 11 8.96 -13.68 -10.19
N ILE A 12 7.98 -12.81 -10.45
CA ILE A 12 8.16 -11.59 -11.25
C ILE A 12 8.77 -10.50 -10.36
N TRP A 13 10.02 -10.11 -10.64
CA TRP A 13 10.71 -9.01 -9.95
C TRP A 13 10.51 -7.68 -10.68
N LYS A 14 10.23 -6.62 -9.93
CA LYS A 14 10.09 -5.25 -10.45
C LYS A 14 10.60 -4.22 -9.44
N TYR A 15 10.88 -3.02 -9.91
CA TYR A 15 11.08 -1.86 -9.04
C TYR A 15 9.73 -1.37 -8.50
N ASP A 16 9.65 -1.17 -7.19
CA ASP A 16 8.53 -0.49 -6.57
C ASP A 16 8.65 1.04 -6.69
N LYS A 17 7.69 1.74 -6.10
CA LYS A 17 7.59 3.21 -6.13
C LYS A 17 8.75 3.91 -5.43
N ASP A 18 9.39 3.21 -4.50
CA ASP A 18 10.46 3.71 -3.65
C ASP A 18 11.83 3.36 -4.27
N GLY A 19 11.84 2.83 -5.50
CA GLY A 19 13.04 2.50 -6.26
C GLY A 19 13.71 1.19 -5.82
N ASN A 20 13.03 0.35 -5.05
CA ASN A 20 13.59 -0.93 -4.60
C ASN A 20 13.12 -2.07 -5.49
N GLU A 21 14.03 -2.96 -5.84
CA GLU A 21 13.71 -4.19 -6.58
C GLU A 21 13.19 -5.26 -5.62
N ARG A 22 11.96 -5.73 -5.86
CA ARG A 22 11.27 -6.74 -5.04
C ARG A 22 10.33 -7.60 -5.90
N PRO A 23 9.99 -8.82 -5.48
CA PRO A 23 8.95 -9.60 -6.15
C PRO A 23 7.60 -8.89 -6.11
N LEU A 24 6.81 -9.03 -7.18
CA LEU A 24 5.47 -8.42 -7.26
C LEU A 24 4.55 -8.89 -6.12
N GLN A 25 4.68 -10.14 -5.67
CA GLN A 25 3.90 -10.63 -4.53
C GLN A 25 4.25 -9.89 -3.24
N GLU A 26 5.55 -9.67 -2.96
CA GLU A 26 5.97 -8.89 -1.80
C GLU A 26 5.48 -7.44 -1.91
N GLN A 27 5.56 -6.83 -3.10
CA GLN A 27 5.03 -5.49 -3.32
C GLN A 27 3.51 -5.42 -3.07
N LEU A 28 2.77 -6.45 -3.47
CA LEU A 28 1.33 -6.56 -3.23
C LEU A 28 1.03 -6.65 -1.73
N ASP A 29 1.70 -7.53 -1.01
CA ASP A 29 1.48 -7.76 0.42
C ASP A 29 1.80 -6.51 1.24
N ARG A 30 2.88 -5.81 0.89
CA ARG A 30 3.23 -4.51 1.48
C ARG A 30 2.14 -3.47 1.24
N ARG A 31 1.63 -3.34 0.01
CA ARG A 31 0.57 -2.35 -0.28
C ARG A 31 -0.75 -2.70 0.40
N LYS A 32 -1.06 -3.98 0.59
CA LYS A 32 -2.21 -4.41 1.42
C LYS A 32 -2.03 -4.03 2.89
N SER A 33 -0.82 -4.18 3.43
CA SER A 33 -0.50 -3.69 4.78
C SER A 33 -0.61 -2.16 4.87
N ASP A 34 -0.11 -1.42 3.88
CA ASP A 34 -0.26 0.05 3.82
C ASP A 34 -1.74 0.45 3.82
N GLN A 35 -2.58 -0.29 3.09
CA GLN A 35 -4.02 -0.07 3.04
C GLN A 35 -4.67 -0.22 4.43
N GLU A 36 -4.33 -1.28 5.17
CA GLU A 36 -4.84 -1.50 6.53
C GLU A 36 -4.41 -0.38 7.48
N ILE A 37 -3.16 0.07 7.39
CA ILE A 37 -2.64 1.19 8.18
C ILE A 37 -3.40 2.47 7.83
N ALA A 38 -3.60 2.76 6.55
CA ALA A 38 -4.32 3.95 6.10
C ALA A 38 -5.76 3.96 6.63
N PHE A 39 -6.47 2.83 6.60
CA PHE A 39 -7.80 2.69 7.16
C PHE A 39 -7.83 2.99 8.67
N ARG A 40 -6.96 2.33 9.45
CA ARG A 40 -6.85 2.58 10.90
C ARG A 40 -6.58 4.05 11.20
N HIS A 41 -5.78 4.71 10.38
CA HIS A 41 -5.43 6.11 10.56
C HIS A 41 -6.62 7.04 10.27
N ILE A 42 -7.45 6.72 9.26
CA ILE A 42 -8.70 7.44 8.98
C ILE A 42 -9.68 7.30 10.15
N GLU A 43 -9.89 6.07 10.65
CA GLU A 43 -10.79 5.79 11.77
C GLU A 43 -10.37 6.51 13.05
N TRP A 44 -9.08 6.39 13.42
CA TRP A 44 -8.54 7.05 14.59
C TRP A 44 -8.66 8.58 14.48
N TYR A 45 -8.35 9.15 13.32
CA TYR A 45 -8.41 10.60 13.15
C TYR A 45 -9.84 11.13 13.22
N SER A 46 -10.81 10.37 12.68
CA SER A 46 -12.23 10.76 12.66
C SER A 46 -12.88 10.70 14.05
N SER A 47 -12.33 9.88 14.95
CA SER A 47 -12.81 9.70 16.33
C SER A 47 -12.02 10.50 17.38
N ASN A 48 -10.96 11.22 16.99
CA ASN A 48 -10.09 11.91 17.95
C ASN A 48 -10.71 13.23 18.47
N PRO A 49 -11.00 13.34 19.79
CA PRO A 49 -11.67 14.50 20.36
C PRO A 49 -10.79 15.76 20.44
N LEU A 50 -9.46 15.63 20.30
CA LEU A 50 -8.51 16.75 20.38
C LEU A 50 -8.49 17.61 19.10
N ARG A 51 -9.11 17.13 18.02
CA ARG A 51 -9.19 17.85 16.73
C ARG A 51 -10.43 18.74 16.73
N SER A 52 -10.36 19.93 17.30
CA SER A 52 -11.52 20.84 17.42
C SER A 52 -11.83 21.64 16.14
N ASN A 53 -10.83 21.93 15.30
CA ASN A 53 -11.00 22.68 14.06
C ASN A 53 -11.67 21.82 12.96
N ALA A 54 -12.88 22.21 12.55
CA ALA A 54 -13.66 21.46 11.56
C ALA A 54 -13.04 21.47 10.16
N LEU A 55 -12.49 22.60 9.71
CA LEU A 55 -11.92 22.73 8.36
C LEU A 55 -10.65 21.87 8.22
N GLU A 56 -9.74 21.95 9.20
CA GLU A 56 -8.54 21.12 9.22
C GLU A 56 -8.87 19.63 9.24
N ARG A 57 -9.92 19.23 9.96
CA ARG A 57 -10.39 17.85 9.95
C ARG A 57 -10.84 17.40 8.57
N GLU A 58 -11.63 18.22 7.89
CA GLU A 58 -12.16 17.90 6.57
C GLU A 58 -11.04 17.78 5.53
N ILE A 59 -10.10 18.73 5.50
CA ILE A 59 -8.93 18.69 4.61
C ILE A 59 -8.12 17.42 4.87
N ALA A 60 -7.78 17.17 6.14
CA ALA A 60 -6.98 16.00 6.48
C ALA A 60 -7.72 14.68 6.22
N HIS A 61 -9.04 14.65 6.34
CA HIS A 61 -9.84 13.47 5.99
C HIS A 61 -9.80 13.22 4.47
N LYS A 62 -10.00 14.26 3.66
CA LYS A 62 -9.92 14.19 2.20
C LYS A 62 -8.55 13.73 1.72
N ASP A 63 -7.47 14.26 2.28
CA ASP A 63 -6.10 13.87 1.92
C ASP A 63 -5.82 12.39 2.20
N ARG A 64 -6.32 11.88 3.34
CA ARG A 64 -6.19 10.46 3.67
C ARG A 64 -7.01 9.57 2.74
N LEU A 65 -8.21 9.98 2.37
CA LEU A 65 -9.01 9.26 1.37
C LEU A 65 -8.29 9.21 0.02
N ASN A 66 -7.71 10.33 -0.43
CA ASN A 66 -6.92 10.36 -1.67
C ASN A 66 -5.71 9.42 -1.60
N HIS A 67 -5.00 9.40 -0.47
CA HIS A 67 -3.89 8.47 -0.26
C HIS A 67 -4.34 7.01 -0.30
N LEU A 68 -5.47 6.68 0.34
CA LEU A 68 -6.05 5.34 0.32
C LEU A 68 -6.43 4.90 -1.10
N GLU A 69 -7.03 5.79 -1.90
CA GLU A 69 -7.35 5.48 -3.30
C GLU A 69 -6.09 5.26 -4.15
N SER A 70 -5.01 6.00 -3.89
CA SER A 70 -3.71 5.73 -4.54
C SER A 70 -3.18 4.34 -4.20
N ILE A 71 -3.27 3.90 -2.94
CA ILE A 71 -2.82 2.56 -2.53
C ILE A 71 -3.67 1.48 -3.23
N LYS A 72 -5.00 1.67 -3.28
CA LYS A 72 -5.91 0.73 -3.98
C LYS A 72 -5.59 0.62 -5.48
N ALA A 73 -5.29 1.75 -6.13
CA ALA A 73 -4.89 1.75 -7.53
C ALA A 73 -3.60 0.94 -7.76
N ASP A 74 -2.64 1.00 -6.84
CA ASP A 74 -1.41 0.21 -6.91
C ASP A 74 -1.62 -1.27 -6.73
N ILE A 75 -2.44 -1.64 -5.74
CA ILE A 75 -2.82 -3.03 -5.49
C ILE A 75 -3.42 -3.61 -6.78
N ASN A 76 -4.39 -2.92 -7.38
CA ASN A 76 -5.03 -3.37 -8.62
C ASN A 76 -4.02 -3.49 -9.77
N ARG A 77 -3.10 -2.51 -9.91
CA ARG A 77 -2.03 -2.57 -10.91
C ARG A 77 -1.13 -3.79 -10.71
N ILE A 78 -0.70 -4.07 -9.48
CA ILE A 78 0.18 -5.20 -9.16
C ILE A 78 -0.56 -6.53 -9.37
N GLU A 79 -1.83 -6.64 -8.95
CA GLU A 79 -2.66 -7.83 -9.18
C GLU A 79 -2.87 -8.12 -10.67
N LYS A 80 -2.99 -7.08 -11.51
CA LYS A 80 -3.04 -7.26 -12.96
C LYS A 80 -1.72 -7.78 -13.52
N LEU A 81 -0.59 -7.29 -13.03
CA LEU A 81 0.74 -7.76 -13.46
C LEU A 81 1.02 -9.21 -13.04
N LEU A 82 0.45 -9.68 -11.93
CA LEU A 82 0.58 -11.06 -11.47
C LEU A 82 -0.30 -12.07 -12.23
N LYS A 83 -1.36 -11.60 -12.89
CA LYS A 83 -2.32 -12.44 -13.66
C LYS A 83 -1.99 -12.54 -15.16
N GLN A 84 -0.97 -11.82 -15.61
CA GLN A 84 -0.46 -11.85 -16.99
C GLN A 84 0.54 -12.99 -17.16
#